data_AF-M2ZIG1-F1
#
_entry.id   AF-M2ZIG1-F1
#
_cell.length_a   1.000
_cell.length_b   1.000
_cell.length_c   1.000
_cell.angle_alpha   90.00
_cell.angle_beta   90.00
_cell.angle_gamma   90.00
#
_symmetry.space_group_name_H-M   'P 1'
#
loop_
_entity.id
_entity.type
_entity.pdbx_description
1 polymer ?
#
loop_
_entity_poly.entity_id
_entity_poly.type
_entity_poly.pdbx_seq_one_letter_code
_entity_poly.pdbx_strand_id
1 'polypeptide(L)' 'MISDSSLYSLAVFLGAASMLMIVLYHFLEINSDEHSENQKVMIGAGGVKDSVNVAAR' A
#
# COMPACT_ATOMS: atom_id res chain seq x y z
N MET A 1 -28.92 -2.30 29.28
CA MET A 1 -28.35 -3.29 28.35
C MET A 1 -28.36 -2.65 26.97
N ILE A 2 -27.19 -2.52 26.34
CA ILE A 2 -27.09 -2.01 24.96
C ILE A 2 -27.94 -2.92 24.05
N SER A 3 -28.81 -2.35 23.23
CA SER A 3 -29.72 -3.14 22.38
C SER A 3 -28.95 -3.65 21.15
N ASP A 4 -29.21 -4.86 20.70
CA ASP A 4 -28.55 -5.46 19.52
C ASP A 4 -28.64 -4.57 18.27
N SER A 5 -29.73 -3.79 18.16
CA SER A 5 -29.93 -2.79 17.11
C SER A 5 -28.84 -1.71 17.07
N SER A 6 -28.40 -1.26 18.24
CA SER A 6 -27.34 -0.26 18.38
C SER A 6 -25.94 -0.84 18.12
N LEU A 7 -25.70 -2.09 18.51
CA LEU A 7 -24.46 -2.81 18.16
C LEU A 7 -24.35 -3.07 16.66
N TYR A 8 -25.45 -3.47 16.01
CA TYR A 8 -25.51 -3.65 14.57
C TYR A 8 -25.23 -2.35 13.81
N SER A 9 -25.87 -1.26 14.23
CA SER A 9 -25.67 0.06 13.62
C SER A 9 -24.22 0.54 13.80
N LEU A 10 -23.64 0.32 14.98
CA LEU A 10 -22.24 0.66 15.26
C LEU A 10 -21.29 -0.17 14.39
N ALA A 11 -21.55 -1.47 14.22
CA ALA A 11 -20.73 -2.35 13.40
C ALA A 11 -20.74 -1.95 11.92
N VAL A 12 -21.91 -1.59 11.37
CA VAL A 12 -22.02 -1.11 9.98
C VAL A 12 -21.30 0.22 9.81
N PHE A 13 -21.47 1.16 10.74
CA PHE A 13 -20.79 2.45 10.70
C PHE A 13 -19.27 2.30 10.76
N LEU A 14 -18.78 1.51 11.72
CA LEU A 14 -17.35 1.27 11.89
C LEU A 14 -16.74 0.49 10.72
N GLY A 15 -17.47 -0.48 10.17
CA GLY A 15 -17.04 -1.23 8.98
C GLY A 15 -16.90 -0.34 7.75
N ALA A 16 -17.87 0.57 7.52
CA ALA A 16 -17.80 1.54 6.44
C ALA A 16 -16.67 2.56 6.66
N ALA A 17 -16.49 3.05 7.89
CA ALA A 17 -15.40 3.96 8.24
C ALA A 17 -14.02 3.30 8.04
N SER A 18 -13.90 2.01 8.38
CA SER A 18 -12.69 1.21 8.17
C SER A 18 -12.34 1.08 6.68
N MET A 19 -13.31 0.72 5.84
CA MET A 19 -13.10 0.64 4.39
C MET A 19 -12.64 1.98 3.80
N LEU A 20 -13.19 3.10 4.28
CA LEU A 20 -12.78 4.43 3.85
C LEU A 20 -11.34 4.76 4.29
N MET A 21 -10.99 4.46 5.55
CA MET A 21 -9.64 4.68 6.10
C MET A 21 -8.57 3.87 5.37
N ILE A 22 -8.86 2.62 4.97
CA ILE A 22 -7.92 1.76 4.25
C ILE A 22 -7.58 2.37 2.88
N VAL A 23 -8.60 2.84 2.13
CA VAL A 23 -8.38 3.45 0.82
C VAL A 23 -7.66 4.79 0.94
N LEU A 24 -8.01 5.61 1.93
CA LEU A 24 -7.32 6.88 2.19
C LEU A 24 -5.85 6.68 2.54
N TYR A 25 -5.53 5.69 3.38
CA TYR A 25 -4.14 5.36 3.71
C TYR A 25 -3.35 5.01 2.43
N HIS A 26 -3.89 4.12 1.60
CA HIS A 26 -3.24 3.73 0.35
C HIS A 26 -3.04 4.92 -0.61
N PHE A 27 -4.02 5.82 -0.67
CA PHE A 27 -3.94 7.03 -1.47
C PHE A 27 -2.86 7.99 -0.93
N LEU A 28 -2.85 8.26 0.37
CA LEU A 28 -1.86 9.15 1.00
C LEU A 28 -0.44 8.58 0.93
N GLU A 29 -0.29 7.27 1.10
CA GLU A 29 0.99 6.57 1.02
C GLU A 29 1.59 6.67 -0.38
N ILE A 30 0.80 6.45 -1.44
CA ILE A 30 1.28 6.57 -2.82
C ILE A 30 1.64 8.00 -3.20
N ASN A 31 0.88 8.99 -2.73
CA ASN A 31 1.08 10.40 -3.08
C ASN A 31 2.06 11.12 -2.15
N SER A 32 2.57 10.48 -1.10
CA SER A 32 3.56 11.09 -0.22
C SER A 32 4.94 11.10 -0.89
N ASP A 33 5.62 12.23 -0.82
CA ASP A 33 6.98 12.42 -1.35
C ASP A 33 7.98 11.43 -0.74
N GLU A 34 7.71 10.94 0.47
CA GLU A 34 8.49 9.94 1.22
C GLU A 34 8.49 8.55 0.54
N HIS A 35 7.42 8.24 -0.19
CA HIS A 35 7.26 6.98 -0.92
C HIS A 35 7.92 7.00 -2.31
N SER A 36 8.31 8.18 -2.79
CA SER A 36 9.11 8.35 -4.02
C SER A 36 10.57 7.91 -3.81
N GLU A 37 11.09 8.03 -2.59
CA GLU A 37 12.48 7.67 -2.25
C GLU A 37 12.63 6.14 -2.01
N ASN A 38 11.61 5.49 -1.44
CA ASN A 38 11.67 4.07 -1.05
C ASN A 38 11.39 3.08 -2.20
N GLN A 39 10.79 3.51 -3.32
CA GLN A 39 10.61 2.66 -4.51
C GLN A 39 11.90 2.43 -5.31
N LYS A 40 12.96 3.22 -5.08
CA LYS A 40 14.26 3.01 -5.76
C LYS A 40 14.93 1.68 -5.38
N VAL A 41 14.59 1.09 -4.23
CA VAL A 41 15.25 -0.12 -3.72
C VAL A 41 14.70 -1.41 -4.35
N MET A 42 13.43 -1.45 -4.79
CA MET A 42 12.87 -2.65 -5.45
C MET A 42 13.07 -2.69 -6.97
N ILE A 43 13.25 -1.55 -7.66
CA ILE A 43 13.58 -1.52 -9.10
C ILE A 43 15.08 -1.80 -9.36
N GLY A 44 15.90 -1.90 -8.32
CA GLY A 44 17.34 -2.23 -8.41
C GLY A 44 17.69 -3.71 -8.54
N ALA A 45 16.74 -4.63 -8.33
CA ALA A 45 17.01 -6.08 -8.31
C ALA A 45 16.68 -6.82 -9.64
N GLY A 46 16.38 -6.08 -10.71
CA GLY A 46 15.97 -6.64 -12.01
C GLY A 46 16.90 -6.38 -13.19
N GLY A 47 18.10 -5.83 -12.98
CA GLY A 47 18.91 -5.24 -14.06
C GLY A 47 20.36 -5.73 -14.20
N VAL A 48 20.71 -6.94 -13.77
CA VAL A 48 22.09 -7.47 -13.97
C VAL A 48 22.07 -8.70 -14.86
N LYS A 49 21.89 -8.50 -16.17
CA LYS A 49 22.18 -9.52 -17.19
C LYS A 49 23.09 -9.05 -18.34
N ASP A 50 23.52 -7.78 -18.37
CA ASP A 50 24.31 -7.26 -19.49
C ASP A 50 25.83 -7.40 -19.33
N SER A 51 26.33 -7.93 -18.21
CA SER A 51 27.78 -8.09 -17.99
C SER A 51 28.40 -9.35 -18.63
N VAL A 52 27.58 -10.26 -19.19
CA VAL A 52 28.06 -11.55 -19.73
C VAL A 52 28.48 -11.46 -21.22
N ASN A 53 28.16 -10.37 -21.94
CA ASN A 53 28.40 -10.29 -23.39
C ASN A 53 29.58 -9.40 -23.82
N VAL A 54 30.31 -8.78 -22.89
CA VAL A 54 31.50 -7.95 -23.22
C VAL A 54 32.80 -8.73 -23.08
N ALA A 55 32.84 -9.80 -22.28
CA ALA A 55 34.04 -10.63 -22.11
C ALA A 55 34.28 -11.64 -23.26
N ALA A 56 33.39 -11.69 -24.26
CA ALA A 56 33.45 -12.64 -25.38
C ALA A 56 33.69 -11.99 -26.75
N ARG A 57 34.10 -10.71 -26.79
CA ARG A 57 34.50 -10.00 -28.02
C ARG A 57 35.90 -9.42 -27.90
#